data_AF-W5QL96-F1
#
_entry.id   AF-W5QL96-F1
#
_cell.length_a   1.000
_cell.length_b   1.000
_cell.length_c   1.000
_cell.angle_alpha   90.00
_cell.angle_beta   90.00
_cell.angle_gamma   90.00
#
_symmetry.space_group_name_H-M   'P 1'
#
loop_
_entity.id
_entity.type
_entity.pdbx_description
1 polymer ?
#
loop_
_entity_poly.entity_id
_entity_poly.type
_entity_poly.pdbx_seq_one_letter_code
_entity_poly.pdbx_strand_id
1 'polypeptide(L)'
;GDWDFWTDWKDRRLWVTVVPIVAVTFPAAVQAFAWGRYRLPWGATVCVLGLLFGEWVNRYFNFWGWTYFPVNFVFPSQLIPSAILLDVVLLLSNSYTFTAVAGAMGWGLIFYPSNWPVIAPLHVPVEYNGMMMTLADLQGYHYVRTGTPEYIRMVEKGTLRTFGKDVAP
;
A
#
# COMPACT_ATOMS: atom_id res chain seq x y z
N GLY A 1 -0.58 -1.82 8.07
CA GLY A 1 0.28 -2.48 9.06
C GLY A 1 1.02 -3.61 8.39
N ASP A 2 0.56 -4.84 8.56
CA ASP A 2 1.35 -6.03 8.21
C ASP A 2 1.66 -6.17 6.70
N TRP A 3 0.66 -5.93 5.83
CA TRP A 3 0.88 -5.90 4.37
C TRP A 3 1.77 -4.75 3.90
N ASP A 4 1.94 -3.72 4.73
CA ASP A 4 2.82 -2.61 4.44
C ASP A 4 4.27 -2.91 4.85
N PHE A 5 4.48 -3.85 5.77
CA PHE A 5 5.80 -4.18 6.27
C PHE A 5 6.67 -4.91 5.27
N TRP A 6 6.11 -5.85 4.51
CA TRP A 6 6.91 -6.82 3.77
C TRP A 6 6.54 -6.86 2.29
N THR A 7 7.51 -7.04 1.40
CA THR A 7 7.23 -7.18 -0.03
C THR A 7 6.54 -8.49 -0.38
N ASP A 8 6.86 -9.57 0.33
CA ASP A 8 6.21 -10.87 0.14
C ASP A 8 4.74 -10.86 0.59
N TRP A 9 4.27 -9.81 1.25
CA TRP A 9 2.86 -9.63 1.63
C TRP A 9 2.08 -8.74 0.66
N LYS A 10 2.76 -7.99 -0.23
CA LYS A 10 2.10 -7.04 -1.16
C LYS A 10 1.47 -7.79 -2.33
N ASP A 11 0.38 -8.51 -2.04
CA ASP A 11 -0.32 -9.37 -2.98
C ASP A 11 -1.43 -8.67 -3.76
N ARG A 12 -2.01 -9.39 -4.71
CA ARG A 12 -3.02 -8.86 -5.64
C ARG A 12 -4.41 -8.74 -5.03
N ARG A 13 -4.68 -9.37 -3.88
CA ARG A 13 -6.03 -9.43 -3.30
C ARG A 13 -6.12 -8.66 -2.00
N LEU A 14 -5.36 -9.06 -1.00
CA LEU A 14 -5.56 -8.55 0.36
C LEU A 14 -4.88 -7.20 0.57
N TRP A 15 -3.65 -7.03 0.09
CA TRP A 15 -2.97 -5.73 0.15
C TRP A 15 -3.72 -4.65 -0.65
N VAL A 16 -4.12 -4.95 -1.88
CA VAL A 16 -4.90 -4.04 -2.75
C VAL A 16 -6.27 -3.68 -2.15
N THR A 17 -6.85 -4.55 -1.33
CA THR A 17 -8.15 -4.29 -0.68
C THR A 17 -7.98 -3.56 0.65
N VAL A 18 -7.17 -4.09 1.55
CA VAL A 18 -7.10 -3.65 2.94
C VAL A 18 -6.45 -2.28 3.04
N VAL A 19 -5.31 -2.05 2.35
CA VAL A 19 -4.54 -0.81 2.51
C VAL A 19 -5.35 0.41 2.09
N PRO A 20 -5.99 0.47 0.91
CA PRO A 20 -6.79 1.62 0.53
C PRO A 20 -7.98 1.87 1.48
N ILE A 21 -8.67 0.82 1.93
CA ILE A 21 -9.84 0.93 2.82
C ILE A 21 -9.45 1.53 4.17
N VAL A 22 -8.36 1.07 4.77
CA VAL A 22 -7.95 1.59 6.08
C VAL A 22 -7.29 2.96 5.97
N ALA A 23 -6.52 3.19 4.89
CA ALA A 23 -5.72 4.40 4.72
C ALA A 23 -6.54 5.65 4.35
N VAL A 24 -7.77 5.51 3.84
CA VAL A 24 -8.63 6.67 3.50
C VAL A 24 -9.23 7.37 4.73
N THR A 25 -9.24 6.71 5.88
CA THR A 25 -9.93 7.17 7.10
C THR A 25 -9.45 8.55 7.59
N PHE A 26 -8.14 8.69 7.85
CA PHE A 26 -7.54 9.96 8.29
C PHE A 26 -7.58 11.05 7.22
N PRO A 27 -7.22 10.78 5.95
CA PRO A 27 -7.42 11.71 4.84
C PRO A 27 -8.83 12.32 4.80
N ALA A 28 -9.88 11.50 4.90
CA ALA A 28 -11.26 11.98 4.91
C ALA A 28 -11.56 12.88 6.11
N ALA A 29 -11.11 12.50 7.31
CA ALA A 29 -11.31 13.29 8.53
C ALA A 29 -10.60 14.65 8.48
N VAL A 30 -9.36 14.68 8.01
CA VAL A 30 -8.59 15.92 7.91
C VAL A 30 -9.08 16.79 6.76
N GLN A 31 -9.54 16.21 5.64
CA GLN A 31 -10.25 16.96 4.61
C GLN A 31 -11.48 17.67 5.16
N ALA A 32 -12.31 16.99 5.96
CA ALA A 32 -13.50 17.61 6.57
C ALA A 32 -13.13 18.83 7.45
N PHE A 33 -12.02 18.75 8.18
CA PHE A 33 -11.51 19.87 8.98
C PHE A 33 -10.89 20.99 8.12
N ALA A 34 -9.91 20.66 7.29
CA ALA A 34 -9.11 21.62 6.53
C ALA A 34 -9.93 22.33 5.45
N TRP A 35 -10.76 21.58 4.72
CA TRP A 35 -11.66 22.15 3.72
C TRP A 35 -12.82 22.89 4.38
N GLY A 36 -13.44 22.28 5.41
CA GLY A 36 -14.61 22.83 6.07
C GLY A 36 -14.37 24.17 6.78
N ARG A 37 -13.20 24.35 7.41
CA ARG A 37 -12.87 25.57 8.15
C ARG A 37 -12.06 26.58 7.37
N TYR A 38 -11.13 26.12 6.54
CA TYR A 38 -10.08 26.97 5.96
C TYR A 38 -10.02 26.93 4.43
N ARG A 39 -10.86 26.10 3.77
CA ARG A 39 -10.83 25.90 2.31
C ARG A 39 -9.45 25.51 1.78
N LEU A 40 -8.70 24.76 2.59
CA LEU A 40 -7.36 24.29 2.23
C LEU A 40 -7.47 22.94 1.50
N PRO A 41 -7.03 22.83 0.22
CA PRO A 41 -7.21 21.64 -0.61
C PRO A 41 -6.04 20.66 -0.51
N TRP A 42 -5.56 20.39 0.71
CA TRP A 42 -4.40 19.52 0.95
C TRP A 42 -4.57 18.62 2.19
N GLY A 43 -5.82 18.34 2.55
CA GLY A 43 -6.13 17.56 3.76
C GLY A 43 -5.67 16.11 3.65
N ALA A 44 -5.89 15.46 2.50
CA ALA A 44 -5.49 14.08 2.29
C ALA A 44 -3.97 13.94 2.13
N THR A 45 -3.38 14.82 1.34
CA THR A 45 -1.94 14.85 1.05
C THR A 45 -1.10 15.04 2.31
N VAL A 46 -1.47 15.95 3.21
CA VAL A 46 -0.72 16.12 4.47
C VAL A 46 -0.82 14.91 5.39
N CYS A 47 -1.96 14.22 5.44
CA CYS A 47 -2.09 12.98 6.20
C CYS A 47 -1.15 11.89 5.67
N VAL A 48 -1.15 11.70 4.35
CA VAL A 48 -0.33 10.67 3.70
C VAL A 48 1.15 10.99 3.80
N LEU A 49 1.55 12.25 3.65
CA LEU A 49 2.95 12.66 3.84
C LEU A 49 3.41 12.42 5.28
N GLY A 50 2.56 12.71 6.27
CA GLY A 50 2.85 12.41 7.67
C GLY A 50 3.02 10.91 7.93
N LEU A 51 2.13 10.08 7.38
CA LEU A 51 2.21 8.62 7.45
C LEU A 51 3.52 8.12 6.83
N LEU A 52 3.79 8.48 5.57
CA LEU A 52 4.97 8.03 4.84
C LEU A 52 6.26 8.49 5.50
N PHE A 53 6.30 9.71 6.05
CA PHE A 53 7.46 10.19 6.80
C PHE A 53 7.72 9.29 8.02
N GLY A 54 6.70 9.03 8.83
CA GLY A 54 6.82 8.15 9.99
C GLY A 54 7.23 6.72 9.60
N GLU A 55 6.64 6.19 8.54
CA GLU A 55 6.99 4.88 8.01
C GLU A 55 8.44 4.84 7.55
N TRP A 56 8.88 5.73 6.67
CA TRP A 56 10.25 5.75 6.14
C TRP A 56 11.30 5.93 7.24
N VAL A 57 11.07 6.81 8.21
CA VAL A 57 11.93 6.97 9.39
C VAL A 57 12.05 5.62 10.11
N ASN A 58 10.93 4.96 10.38
CA ASN A 58 10.93 3.67 11.05
C ASN A 58 11.60 2.56 10.22
N ARG A 59 11.35 2.50 8.91
CA ARG A 59 11.94 1.48 8.02
C ARG A 59 13.45 1.63 7.93
N TYR A 60 13.93 2.86 7.84
CA TYR A 60 15.35 3.11 7.67
C TYR A 60 16.12 2.94 8.98
N PHE A 61 15.68 3.57 10.07
CA PHE A 61 16.43 3.58 11.32
C PHE A 61 16.22 2.32 12.17
N ASN A 62 15.01 1.75 12.19
CA ASN A 62 14.73 0.55 12.98
C ASN A 62 14.86 -0.73 12.14
N PHE A 63 14.04 -0.91 11.09
CA PHE A 63 14.05 -2.17 10.34
C PHE A 63 15.41 -2.46 9.71
N TRP A 64 15.99 -1.47 9.02
CA TRP A 64 17.34 -1.59 8.46
C TRP A 64 18.43 -1.27 9.51
N GLY A 65 18.38 -0.10 10.14
CA GLY A 65 19.47 0.38 10.99
C GLY A 65 19.72 -0.43 12.26
N TRP A 66 18.67 -1.03 12.85
CA TRP A 66 18.80 -1.83 14.07
C TRP A 66 18.65 -3.33 13.81
N THR A 67 17.71 -3.75 12.96
CA THR A 67 17.42 -5.17 12.72
C THR A 67 17.93 -5.72 11.38
N TYR A 68 18.60 -4.89 10.58
CA TYR A 68 19.31 -5.30 9.35
C TYR A 68 18.44 -5.93 8.25
N PHE A 69 17.12 -5.69 8.24
CA PHE A 69 16.27 -6.04 7.10
C PHE A 69 16.52 -5.08 5.94
N PRO A 70 16.76 -5.56 4.71
CA PRO A 70 17.15 -4.69 3.61
C PRO A 70 15.98 -3.79 3.22
N VAL A 71 16.26 -2.53 2.90
CA VAL A 71 15.22 -1.52 2.63
C VAL A 71 14.31 -1.91 1.47
N ASN A 72 14.83 -2.65 0.48
CA ASN A 72 14.04 -3.17 -0.64
C ASN A 72 13.09 -4.32 -0.27
N PHE A 73 13.13 -4.84 0.95
CA PHE A 73 12.19 -5.81 1.50
C PHE A 73 11.12 -5.14 2.38
N VAL A 74 11.46 -4.00 2.98
CA VAL A 74 10.65 -3.34 4.02
C VAL A 74 10.17 -1.94 3.63
N PHE A 75 10.05 -1.62 2.34
CA PHE A 75 9.54 -0.31 1.94
C PHE A 75 8.01 -0.19 2.12
N PRO A 76 7.50 1.01 2.45
CA PRO A 76 6.07 1.26 2.59
C PRO A 76 5.33 1.36 1.25
N SER A 77 4.02 1.25 1.28
CA SER A 77 3.13 1.41 0.12
C SER A 77 3.02 2.88 -0.27
N GLN A 78 3.03 3.15 -1.58
CA GLN A 78 2.84 4.49 -2.11
C GLN A 78 1.35 4.89 -2.08
N LEU A 79 1.05 6.01 -1.42
CA LEU A 79 -0.31 6.54 -1.27
C LEU A 79 -0.44 7.98 -1.78
N ILE A 80 0.67 8.64 -2.14
CA ILE A 80 0.68 10.04 -2.56
C ILE A 80 -0.24 10.29 -3.77
N PRO A 81 -0.21 9.48 -4.86
CA PRO A 81 -1.09 9.71 -6.00
C PRO A 81 -2.58 9.60 -5.64
N SER A 82 -2.96 8.63 -4.80
CA SER A 82 -4.33 8.50 -4.28
C SER A 82 -4.75 9.74 -3.50
N ALA A 83 -3.87 10.28 -2.65
CA ALA A 83 -4.15 11.47 -1.84
C ALA A 83 -4.34 12.73 -2.68
N ILE A 84 -3.48 12.95 -3.68
CA ILE A 84 -3.60 14.09 -4.59
C ILE A 84 -4.93 14.01 -5.34
N LEU A 85 -5.30 12.84 -5.86
CA LEU A 85 -6.58 12.65 -6.54
C LEU A 85 -7.76 13.02 -5.62
N LEU A 86 -7.74 12.52 -4.39
CA LEU A 86 -8.80 12.79 -3.41
C LEU A 86 -8.93 14.29 -3.07
N ASP A 87 -7.81 14.99 -2.90
CA ASP A 87 -7.78 16.45 -2.65
C ASP A 87 -8.26 17.24 -3.89
N VAL A 88 -7.83 16.87 -5.09
CA VAL A 88 -8.21 17.54 -6.34
C VAL A 88 -9.70 17.37 -6.63
N VAL A 89 -10.26 16.18 -6.41
CA VAL A 89 -11.71 15.95 -6.60
C VAL A 89 -12.53 16.83 -5.65
N LEU A 90 -12.10 16.99 -4.39
CA LEU A 90 -12.76 17.89 -3.45
C LEU A 90 -12.61 19.36 -3.86
N LEU A 91 -11.42 19.76 -4.31
CA LEU A 91 -11.15 21.11 -4.77
C LEU A 91 -12.04 21.49 -5.97
N LEU A 92 -12.16 20.61 -6.97
CA LEU A 92 -12.89 20.89 -8.20
C LEU A 92 -14.41 20.82 -8.01
N SER A 93 -14.90 19.86 -7.23
CA SER A 93 -16.35 19.65 -7.05
C SER A 93 -16.94 20.45 -5.89
N ASN A 94 -16.12 20.86 -4.93
CA ASN A 94 -16.54 21.48 -3.65
C ASN A 94 -17.66 20.68 -2.93
N SER A 95 -17.73 19.37 -3.14
CA SER A 95 -18.81 18.52 -2.65
C SER A 95 -18.26 17.26 -2.00
N TYR A 96 -18.54 17.10 -0.71
CA TYR A 96 -18.15 15.90 0.03
C TYR A 96 -18.83 14.63 -0.50
N THR A 97 -20.08 14.73 -0.95
CA THR A 97 -20.80 13.57 -1.51
C THR A 97 -20.17 13.12 -2.83
N PHE A 98 -19.76 14.07 -3.67
CA PHE A 98 -19.06 13.74 -4.91
C PHE A 98 -17.68 13.15 -4.64
N THR A 99 -16.90 13.74 -3.72
CA THR A 99 -15.59 13.20 -3.31
C THR A 99 -15.71 11.82 -2.67
N ALA A 100 -16.74 11.56 -1.87
CA ALA A 100 -16.96 10.25 -1.26
C ALA A 100 -17.23 9.15 -2.30
N VAL A 101 -17.78 9.48 -3.46
CA VAL A 101 -18.01 8.52 -4.55
C VAL A 101 -16.82 8.49 -5.50
N ALA A 102 -16.59 9.58 -6.24
CA ALA A 102 -15.58 9.63 -7.29
C ALA A 102 -14.15 9.66 -6.73
N GLY A 103 -13.93 10.41 -5.65
CA GLY A 103 -12.62 10.53 -5.01
C GLY A 103 -12.21 9.22 -4.32
N ALA A 104 -13.12 8.59 -3.57
CA ALA A 104 -12.82 7.30 -2.93
C ALA A 104 -12.65 6.16 -3.94
N MET A 105 -13.43 6.15 -5.03
CA MET A 105 -13.23 5.22 -6.13
C MET A 105 -11.85 5.40 -6.79
N GLY A 106 -11.47 6.65 -7.09
CA GLY A 106 -10.16 6.97 -7.63
C GLY A 106 -9.01 6.60 -6.67
N TRP A 107 -9.20 6.83 -5.36
CA TRP A 107 -8.25 6.46 -4.31
C TRP A 107 -7.92 4.96 -4.32
N GLY A 108 -8.94 4.11 -4.43
CA GLY A 108 -8.78 2.66 -4.49
C GLY A 108 -8.15 2.20 -5.82
N LEU A 109 -8.66 2.70 -6.95
CA LEU A 109 -8.21 2.26 -8.28
C LEU A 109 -6.77 2.65 -8.59
N ILE A 110 -6.31 3.83 -8.13
CA ILE A 110 -4.95 4.28 -8.42
C ILE A 110 -3.89 3.66 -7.51
N PHE A 111 -4.31 2.97 -6.44
CA PHE A 111 -3.41 2.35 -5.47
C PHE A 111 -2.46 1.34 -6.12
N TYR A 112 -2.99 0.31 -6.79
CA TYR A 112 -2.14 -0.71 -7.39
C TYR A 112 -1.28 -0.18 -8.56
N PRO A 113 -1.82 0.60 -9.52
CA PRO A 113 -1.02 1.21 -10.58
C PRO A 113 0.12 2.11 -10.08
N SER A 114 -0.10 2.89 -9.02
CA SER A 114 0.92 3.77 -8.45
C SER A 114 2.06 3.02 -7.76
N ASN A 115 1.79 1.82 -7.23
CA ASN A 115 2.79 1.01 -6.57
C ASN A 115 3.51 0.05 -7.53
N TRP A 116 2.85 -0.33 -8.64
CA TRP A 116 3.38 -1.30 -9.61
C TRP A 116 4.82 -1.02 -10.06
N PRO A 117 5.25 0.22 -10.38
CA PRO A 117 6.63 0.48 -10.80
C PRO A 117 7.69 0.08 -9.77
N VAL A 118 7.35 0.08 -8.48
CA VAL A 118 8.26 -0.28 -7.38
C VAL A 118 8.25 -1.78 -7.12
N ILE A 119 7.08 -2.43 -7.19
CA ILE A 119 6.93 -3.85 -6.86
C ILE A 119 7.18 -4.78 -8.05
N ALA A 120 7.02 -4.32 -9.30
CA ALA A 120 7.14 -5.16 -10.49
C ALA A 120 8.49 -5.89 -10.61
N PRO A 121 9.64 -5.27 -10.32
CA PRO A 121 10.92 -5.98 -10.35
C PRO A 121 10.99 -7.18 -9.39
N LEU A 122 10.23 -7.15 -8.30
CA LEU A 122 10.21 -8.22 -7.29
C LEU A 122 9.28 -9.38 -7.67
N HIS A 123 8.45 -9.20 -8.69
CA HIS A 123 7.53 -10.23 -9.20
C HIS A 123 8.15 -11.08 -10.33
N VAL A 124 9.42 -10.85 -10.66
CA VAL A 124 10.15 -11.71 -11.61
C VAL A 124 10.29 -13.11 -11.01
N PRO A 125 9.90 -14.17 -11.75
CA PRO A 125 10.04 -15.53 -11.26
C PRO A 125 11.51 -15.98 -11.28
N VAL A 126 11.89 -16.74 -10.26
CA VAL A 126 13.20 -17.37 -10.11
C VAL A 126 12.99 -18.83 -9.72
N GLU A 127 13.80 -19.71 -10.27
CA GLU A 127 13.89 -21.10 -9.81
C GLU A 127 14.89 -21.18 -8.65
N TYR A 128 14.40 -21.58 -7.47
CA TYR A 128 15.20 -21.74 -6.27
C TYR A 128 15.01 -23.17 -5.73
N ASN A 129 16.08 -23.97 -5.72
CA ASN A 129 16.06 -25.37 -5.30
C ASN A 129 14.94 -26.21 -5.96
N GLY A 130 14.68 -26.00 -7.26
CA GLY A 130 13.65 -26.72 -8.02
C GLY A 130 12.21 -26.24 -7.81
N MET A 131 12.00 -25.15 -7.07
CA MET A 131 10.70 -24.50 -6.91
C MET A 131 10.70 -23.13 -7.58
N MET A 132 9.58 -22.76 -8.21
CA MET A 132 9.38 -21.39 -8.70
C MET A 132 8.97 -20.48 -7.54
N MET A 133 9.72 -19.41 -7.34
CA MET A 133 9.44 -18.36 -6.36
C MET A 133 9.52 -17.00 -7.03
N THR A 134 8.83 -15.99 -6.50
CA THR A 134 9.12 -14.60 -6.90
C THR A 134 10.35 -14.10 -6.14
N LEU A 135 11.01 -13.04 -6.64
CA LEU A 135 12.06 -12.37 -5.87
C LEU A 135 11.55 -11.86 -4.52
N ALA A 136 10.29 -11.42 -4.42
CA ALA A 136 9.66 -11.06 -3.16
C ALA A 136 9.58 -12.24 -2.17
N ASP A 137 9.11 -13.41 -2.63
CA ASP A 137 9.08 -14.62 -1.80
C ASP A 137 10.48 -15.03 -1.34
N LEU A 138 11.47 -14.91 -2.24
CA LEU A 138 12.86 -15.24 -1.96
C LEU A 138 13.46 -14.30 -0.89
N GLN A 139 13.12 -13.00 -0.90
CA GLN A 139 13.48 -12.09 0.18
C GLN A 139 12.88 -12.54 1.53
N GLY A 140 11.59 -12.88 1.56
CA GLY A 140 10.93 -13.39 2.77
C GLY A 140 11.48 -14.73 3.27
N TYR A 141 12.07 -15.52 2.38
CA TYR A 141 12.75 -16.77 2.70
C TYR A 141 14.18 -16.56 3.25
N HIS A 142 14.97 -15.67 2.66
CA HIS A 142 16.35 -15.42 3.09
C HIS A 142 16.45 -14.60 4.38
N TYR A 143 15.62 -13.57 4.54
CA TYR A 143 15.67 -12.68 5.69
C TYR A 143 14.73 -13.21 6.77
N VAL A 144 15.28 -14.04 7.66
CA VAL A 144 14.52 -14.75 8.70
C VAL A 144 13.82 -13.77 9.64
N ARG A 145 12.50 -13.92 9.76
CA ARG A 145 11.67 -13.16 10.69
C ARG A 145 11.21 -14.06 11.84
N THR A 146 11.85 -13.92 13.00
CA THR A 146 11.65 -14.84 14.15
C THR A 146 10.20 -14.97 14.61
N GLY A 147 9.39 -13.91 14.47
CA GLY A 147 7.99 -13.87 14.92
C GLY A 147 6.93 -13.92 13.80
N THR A 148 7.33 -13.97 12.52
CA THR A 148 6.39 -13.94 11.39
C THR A 148 6.64 -15.07 10.39
N PRO A 149 6.29 -16.32 10.76
CA PRO A 149 6.36 -17.45 9.86
C PRO A 149 5.40 -17.31 8.67
N GLU A 150 5.72 -18.02 7.58
CA GLU A 150 5.05 -17.93 6.28
C GLU A 150 3.53 -18.16 6.35
N TYR A 151 3.05 -19.06 7.22
CA TYR A 151 1.63 -19.36 7.32
C TYR A 151 0.77 -18.22 7.89
N ILE A 152 1.35 -17.24 8.58
CA ILE A 152 0.63 -16.05 9.07
C ILE A 152 0.31 -15.11 7.90
N ARG A 153 1.05 -15.21 6.80
CA ARG A 153 0.86 -14.38 5.62
C ARG A 153 -0.52 -14.60 5.03
N MET A 154 -1.32 -13.55 5.06
CA MET A 154 -2.63 -13.50 4.42
C MET A 154 -2.47 -12.90 3.02
N VAL A 155 -2.19 -13.76 2.04
CA VAL A 155 -2.08 -13.40 0.61
C VAL A 155 -2.96 -14.31 -0.23
N GLU A 156 -3.16 -13.94 -1.49
CA GLU A 156 -3.88 -14.77 -2.45
C GLU A 156 -3.31 -16.20 -2.54
N LYS A 157 -4.14 -17.21 -2.25
CA LYS A 157 -3.81 -18.65 -2.38
C LYS A 157 -4.67 -19.37 -3.45
N GLY A 158 -5.35 -18.60 -4.30
CA GLY A 158 -6.31 -19.11 -5.29
C GLY A 158 -7.61 -19.61 -4.66
N THR A 159 -8.71 -19.56 -5.42
CA THR A 159 -9.97 -20.23 -5.05
C THR A 159 -10.61 -20.83 -6.30
N LEU A 160 -11.43 -21.88 -6.13
CA LEU A 160 -12.17 -22.52 -7.24
C LEU A 160 -13.17 -21.58 -7.94
N ARG A 161 -13.39 -20.39 -7.40
CA ARG A 161 -14.32 -19.36 -7.91
C ARG A 161 -13.58 -18.19 -8.57
N THR A 162 -12.25 -18.21 -8.60
CA THR A 162 -11.43 -17.14 -9.16
C THR A 162 -10.94 -17.53 -10.55
N PHE A 163 -11.16 -16.65 -11.53
CA PHE A 163 -10.67 -16.85 -12.89
C PHE A 163 -9.40 -16.01 -13.11
N GLY A 164 -8.22 -16.65 -13.00
CA GLY A 164 -6.96 -16.12 -13.52
C GLY A 164 -6.43 -14.84 -12.85
N LYS A 165 -5.97 -13.90 -13.70
CA LYS A 165 -5.18 -12.71 -13.31
C LYS A 165 -6.02 -11.47 -13.00
N ASP A 166 -7.34 -11.51 -13.15
CA ASP A 166 -8.26 -10.38 -12.95
C ASP A 166 -8.53 -10.10 -11.45
N VAL A 167 -7.54 -10.40 -10.60
CA VAL A 167 -7.64 -10.26 -9.14
C VAL A 167 -7.25 -8.85 -8.69
N ALA A 168 -6.41 -8.15 -9.45
CA ALA A 168 -5.93 -6.79 -9.15
C ALA A 168 -6.35 -5.70 -10.17
N PRO A 169 -7.49 -5.79 -10.88
CA PRO A 169 -7.79 -4.92 -12.02
C PRO A 169 -7.65 -3.43 -11.70
#